data_AF-A0A1Y6F487-F1
#
_entry.id   AF-A0A1Y6F487-F1
#
_cell.length_a   1.000
_cell.length_b   1.000
_cell.length_c   1.000
_cell.angle_alpha   90.00
_cell.angle_beta   90.00
_cell.angle_gamma   90.00
#
_symmetry.space_group_name_H-M   'P 1'
#
loop_
_entity.id
_entity.type
_entity.pdbx_description
1 polymer ?
#
loop_
_entity_poly.entity_id
_entity_poly.type
_entity_poly.pdbx_seq_one_letter_code
_entity_poly.pdbx_strand_id
1 'polypeptide(L)' 'MPKKQSSSKVSTLASKVLSGSKKPTAKDAKTLAASVLSQDETKGNKKGR' A
#
# COMPACT_ATOMS: atom_id res chain seq x y z
N MET A 1 11.23 -0.98 14.64
CA MET A 1 10.66 -1.51 13.38
C MET A 1 9.86 -0.41 12.69
N PRO A 2 10.11 -0.10 11.41
CA PRO A 2 9.38 0.95 10.70
C PRO A 2 7.88 0.62 10.69
N LYS A 3 7.09 1.48 11.35
CA LYS A 3 5.64 1.30 11.57
C LYS A 3 4.76 1.48 10.33
N LYS A 4 5.37 1.78 9.17
CA LYS A 4 4.69 2.12 7.91
C LYS A 4 5.12 1.23 6.74
N GLN A 5 5.49 -0.02 7.02
CA GLN A 5 5.77 -0.98 5.96
C GLN A 5 4.46 -1.42 5.29
N SER A 6 4.43 -1.49 3.96
CA SER A 6 3.34 -2.11 3.20
C SER A 6 2.99 -3.45 3.84
N SER A 7 1.70 -3.73 4.06
CA SER A 7 1.31 -5.04 4.60
C SER A 7 1.79 -6.15 3.67
N SER A 8 2.12 -7.33 4.23
CA SER A 8 2.60 -8.48 3.45
C SER A 8 1.65 -8.83 2.27
N LYS A 9 0.35 -8.62 2.45
CA LYS A 9 -0.68 -8.80 1.41
C LYS A 9 -0.53 -7.80 0.26
N VAL A 10 -0.33 -6.51 0.55
CA VAL A 10 -0.13 -5.48 -0.47
C VAL A 10 1.18 -5.68 -1.22
N SER A 11 2.25 -6.04 -0.51
CA SER A 11 3.55 -6.36 -1.12
C SER A 11 3.43 -7.54 -2.08
N THR A 12 2.78 -8.63 -1.65
CA THR A 12 2.53 -9.80 -2.50
C THR A 12 1.67 -9.47 -3.72
N LEU A 13 0.66 -8.61 -3.56
CA LEU A 13 -0.17 -8.15 -4.66
C LEU A 13 0.63 -7.33 -5.67
N ALA A 14 1.43 -6.37 -5.19
CA ALA A 14 2.31 -5.56 -6.04
C ALA A 14 3.30 -6.43 -6.82
N SER A 15 3.96 -7.39 -6.16
CA SER A 15 4.89 -8.30 -6.83
C SER A 15 4.23 -9.10 -7.95
N LYS A 16 3.01 -9.61 -7.74
CA LYS A 16 2.26 -10.36 -8.76
C LYS A 16 1.82 -9.50 -9.94
N VAL A 17 1.53 -8.23 -9.69
CA VAL A 17 1.16 -7.26 -10.74
C VAL A 17 2.39 -6.88 -11.57
N LEU A 18 3.51 -6.58 -10.90
CA LEU A 18 4.77 -6.21 -11.55
C LEU A 18 5.40 -7.37 -12.33
N SER A 19 5.26 -8.61 -11.84
CA SER A 19 5.73 -9.81 -12.55
C SER A 19 4.83 -10.22 -13.73
N GLY A 20 3.71 -9.52 -13.94
CA GLY A 20 2.72 -9.89 -14.96
C GLY A 20 1.92 -11.15 -14.65
N SER A 21 2.17 -11.80 -13.51
CA SER A 21 1.46 -13.02 -13.09
C SER A 21 -0.01 -12.77 -12.78
N LYS A 22 -0.38 -11.52 -12.48
CA LYS A 22 -1.77 -11.12 -12.24
C LYS A 22 -2.05 -9.77 -12.91
N LYS A 23 -3.07 -9.74 -13.79
CA LYS A 23 -3.63 -8.47 -14.24
C LYS A 23 -4.40 -7.81 -13.08
N PRO A 24 -4.06 -6.58 -12.69
CA PRO A 24 -4.74 -5.90 -11.60
C PRO A 24 -6.18 -5.59 -12.01
N THR A 25 -7.12 -5.92 -11.13
CA THR A 25 -8.50 -5.47 -11.25
C THR A 25 -8.63 -4.02 -10.75
N ALA A 26 -9.76 -3.36 -11.03
CA ALA A 26 -10.03 -2.02 -10.49
C ALA A 26 -9.93 -1.97 -8.94
N LYS A 27 -10.30 -3.07 -8.26
CA LYS A 27 -10.17 -3.20 -6.79
C LYS A 27 -8.70 -3.30 -6.35
N ASP A 28 -7.88 -4.04 -7.10
CA ASP A 28 -6.45 -4.18 -6.83
C ASP A 28 -5.73 -2.83 -7.02
N ALA A 29 -6.04 -2.12 -8.10
CA ALA A 29 -5.49 -0.78 -8.37
C ALA A 29 -5.86 0.21 -7.25
N LYS A 30 -7.12 0.22 -6.80
CA LYS A 30 -7.57 1.05 -5.68
C LYS A 30 -6.82 0.73 -4.39
N THR A 31 -6.58 -0.55 -4.12
CA THR A 31 -5.86 -1.01 -2.92
C THR A 31 -4.38 -0.61 -2.95
N LEU A 32 -3.73 -0.75 -4.10
CA LEU A 32 -2.34 -0.33 -4.30
C LEU A 32 -2.20 1.19 -4.16
N ALA A 33 -3.07 1.96 -4.81
CA ALA A 33 -3.06 3.43 -4.72
C ALA A 33 -3.32 3.93 -3.29
N ALA A 34 -4.29 3.35 -2.59
CA ALA A 34 -4.57 3.69 -1.19
C ALA A 34 -3.38 3.38 -0.27
N SER A 35 -2.69 2.25 -0.50
CA SER A 35 -1.50 1.91 0.27
C SER A 35 -0.38 2.92 0.07
N VAL A 36 -0.14 3.38 -1.16
CA VAL A 36 0.89 4.39 -1.46
C VAL A 36 0.52 5.74 -0.85
N LEU A 37 -0.74 6.17 -0.99
CA LEU A 37 -1.19 7.44 -0.40
C LEU A 37 -1.03 7.43 1.13
N SER A 38 -1.38 6.33 1.81
CA SER A 38 -1.21 6.18 3.27
C SER A 38 0.26 6.16 3.74
N GLN A 39 1.19 5.88 2.82
CA GLN A 39 2.63 5.95 3.07
C GLN A 39 3.14 7.39 2.96
N ASP A 40 2.63 8.15 1.98
CA ASP A 40 2.97 9.55 1.74
C ASP A 40 2.32 10.52 2.73
N GLU A 41 1.27 10.09 3.42
CA GLU A 41 0.78 10.71 4.67
C GLU A 41 1.88 10.64 5.75
N THR A 42 2.88 11.50 5.64
CA THR A 42 3.68 11.97 6.76
C THR A 42 2.74 12.33 7.91
N LYS A 43 3.18 12.06 9.16
CA LYS A 43 2.41 12.32 10.38
C LYS A 43 2.06 13.81 10.52
N GLY A 44 0.99 14.26 9.88
CA GLY A 44 0.40 15.58 10.01
C GLY A 44 -0.69 15.67 11.09
N ASN A 45 -0.84 14.65 11.94
CA ASN A 45 -1.65 14.81 13.15
C ASN A 45 -1.14 13.88 14.27
N LYS A 46 -0.04 14.28 14.92
CA LYS A 46 0.08 14.06 16.37
C LYS A 46 -1.01 14.90 17.02
N LYS A 47 -2.23 14.38 17.11
CA LYS A 47 -3.15 14.87 18.14
C LYS A 47 -2.64 14.24 19.43
N GLY A 48 -1.95 15.06 20.22
CA GLY A 48 -1.54 14.70 21.57
C GLY A 48 -2.74 14.14 22.34
N ARG A 49 -2.51 13.00 22.98
CA ARG A 49 -3.21 12.62 24.18
C ARG A 49 -2.26 11.77 25.01
#